data_AF-A0A4S4EL32-F1
#
_entry.id   AF-A0A4S4EL32-F1
#
_cell.length_a   1.000
_cell.length_b   1.000
_cell.length_c   1.000
_cell.angle_alpha   90.00
_cell.angle_beta   90.00
_cell.angle_gamma   90.00
#
_symmetry.space_group_name_H-M   'P 1'
#
loop_
_entity.id
_entity.type
_entity.pdbx_description
1 polymer ?
#
loop_
_entity_poly.entity_id
_entity_poly.type
_entity_poly.pdbx_seq_one_letter_code
_entity_poly.pdbx_strand_id
1 'polypeptide(L)'
;MALMASGRDERLLPRRRKHDSENVNKSEPQSTVKEEIEGWEKNVQEELDEVEAYDAGLPNIFKVPSRLRDLEKTDPYTPRLVSIGPYHRYKHKQHEELKEIEKHKKHLLQLVLNRRKNSLGDLNEGNMIVKLLDDAKPCFDKPMLEGFNNIRLLKMLLLDACFILELLHDYANDWKECGGNKNPLYVLCQRGFLPFIRRDLLMLENQLPFSVLFKIYRVFWDSSVSKQTIVGLVLTFFNPVIPGISLKIFPFDDPLHLLNIVHLSLEPNTVEQGSETHILVGSVQEEGRKTVSVHSVTRLRGTGIKFRKKDSSIFTEIEFKKGTLLIPPLLIHGSTRSTFLNLMAFEQCYPDCGRHITSYVSFMDGLIDSSKDVEHLVVKGIISHHLGSDEDVATLINNLRKEMTFYTNKNMSDISEELNKHYKQKLRTWTTTLKREYLKDPWKIISLVVAGLLILLTAVQAAYSMLYQIQQLAGYILPFGFLGVF
;
A
#
# COMPACT_ATOMS: atom_id res chain seq x y z
N MET A 1 45.42 -15.26 -82.99
CA MET A 1 44.84 -15.32 -84.35
C MET A 1 43.60 -14.44 -84.32
N ALA A 2 43.68 -13.19 -84.78
CA ALA A 2 43.36 -12.71 -86.13
C ALA A 2 42.13 -11.77 -85.98
N LEU A 3 42.28 -10.44 -86.00
CA LEU A 3 42.46 -9.51 -87.14
C LEU A 3 41.18 -9.22 -87.95
N MET A 4 40.91 -7.91 -88.06
CA MET A 4 40.17 -7.17 -89.11
C MET A 4 38.64 -7.23 -89.07
N ALA A 5 37.90 -6.10 -88.94
CA ALA A 5 37.74 -4.98 -89.90
C ALA A 5 37.12 -5.47 -91.24
N SER A 6 36.20 -4.83 -91.95
CA SER A 6 35.72 -3.45 -92.05
C SER A 6 34.62 -3.44 -93.14
N GLY A 7 33.73 -2.43 -93.17
CA GLY A 7 33.08 -1.96 -94.40
C GLY A 7 31.56 -1.76 -94.25
N ARG A 8 31.07 -0.58 -93.87
CA ARG A 8 30.72 0.61 -94.69
C ARG A 8 29.62 0.37 -95.72
N ASP A 9 28.50 1.08 -95.57
CA ASP A 9 28.03 1.96 -96.65
C ASP A 9 27.15 3.12 -96.14
N GLU A 10 27.01 4.13 -97.00
CA GLU A 10 27.03 5.56 -96.68
C GLU A 10 25.70 6.28 -97.07
N ARG A 11 25.44 7.44 -96.41
CA ARG A 11 24.59 8.59 -96.81
C ARG A 11 23.09 8.59 -96.45
N LEU A 12 22.71 9.50 -95.53
CA LEU A 12 22.21 10.86 -95.85
C LEU A 12 21.94 11.63 -94.51
N LEU A 13 22.50 12.83 -94.37
CA LEU A 13 22.24 13.79 -93.28
C LEU A 13 21.48 15.00 -93.86
N PRO A 14 20.56 15.64 -93.11
CA PRO A 14 21.00 16.79 -92.28
C PRO A 14 20.25 17.04 -90.94
N ARG A 15 21.05 17.56 -89.98
CA ARG A 15 20.84 18.70 -89.04
C ARG A 15 19.60 18.70 -88.12
N ARG A 16 19.78 18.50 -86.79
CA ARG A 16 20.11 19.50 -85.75
C ARG A 16 19.30 20.81 -85.79
N ARG A 17 18.47 21.02 -84.75
CA ARG A 17 18.64 22.14 -83.80
C ARG A 17 18.35 21.69 -82.36
N LYS A 18 19.32 21.99 -81.50
CA LYS A 18 19.27 21.96 -80.04
C LYS A 18 18.59 23.22 -79.52
N HIS A 19 17.91 23.10 -78.38
CA HIS A 19 17.79 24.06 -77.27
C HIS A 19 17.01 23.33 -76.17
N ASP A 20 17.28 23.38 -74.89
CA ASP A 20 18.48 23.59 -74.08
C ASP A 20 18.16 22.99 -72.70
N SER A 21 19.19 22.60 -71.96
CA SER A 21 19.27 22.49 -70.49
C SER A 21 18.02 22.04 -69.70
N GLU A 22 18.09 20.87 -69.06
CA GLU A 22 18.39 20.82 -67.62
C GLU A 22 18.54 19.37 -67.15
N ASN A 23 19.67 19.13 -66.51
CA ASN A 23 20.12 17.84 -66.03
C ASN A 23 19.57 17.67 -64.60
N VAL A 24 18.40 17.03 -64.44
CA VAL A 24 17.87 16.69 -63.12
C VAL A 24 18.22 15.24 -62.79
N ASN A 25 19.42 15.06 -62.23
CA ASN A 25 19.73 13.89 -61.42
C ASN A 25 18.78 13.89 -60.21
N LYS A 26 17.73 13.06 -60.22
CA LYS A 26 17.02 12.68 -58.99
C LYS A 26 17.78 11.53 -58.32
N SER A 27 18.96 11.85 -57.79
CA SER A 27 19.43 11.23 -56.56
C SER A 27 18.57 11.83 -55.45
N GLU A 28 17.63 11.07 -54.88
CA GLU A 28 17.08 11.44 -53.57
C GLU A 28 18.27 11.64 -52.63
N PRO A 29 18.49 12.84 -52.06
CA PRO A 29 19.80 13.16 -51.55
C PRO A 29 19.96 12.48 -50.20
N GLN A 30 20.92 11.55 -50.10
CA GLN A 30 21.47 11.15 -48.80
C GLN A 30 21.92 12.37 -47.95
N SER A 31 22.11 13.54 -48.57
CA SER A 31 22.42 14.79 -47.88
C SER A 31 21.24 15.39 -47.11
N THR A 32 19.99 15.27 -47.59
CA THR A 32 18.82 15.89 -46.91
C THR A 32 18.46 15.13 -45.63
N VAL A 33 18.50 13.80 -45.70
CA VAL A 33 18.32 12.95 -44.50
C VAL A 33 19.45 13.16 -43.50
N LYS A 34 20.68 13.38 -43.99
CA LYS A 34 21.84 13.66 -43.13
C LYS A 34 21.72 15.02 -42.42
N GLU A 35 21.28 16.05 -43.12
CA GLU A 35 21.02 17.38 -42.55
C GLU A 35 19.86 17.35 -41.54
N GLU A 36 18.82 16.54 -41.78
CA GLU A 36 17.73 16.32 -40.82
C GLU A 36 18.20 15.60 -39.55
N ILE A 37 19.07 14.59 -39.69
CA ILE A 37 19.67 13.89 -38.54
C ILE A 37 20.58 14.83 -37.75
N GLU A 38 21.44 15.60 -38.40
CA GLU A 38 22.32 16.58 -37.74
C GLU A 38 21.49 17.67 -37.00
N GLY A 39 20.37 18.10 -37.59
CA GLY A 39 19.42 19.01 -36.96
C GLY A 39 18.72 18.39 -35.74
N TRP A 40 18.31 17.12 -35.83
CA TRP A 40 17.74 16.37 -34.72
C TRP A 40 18.75 16.14 -33.59
N GLU A 41 19.98 15.73 -33.91
CA GLU A 41 21.06 15.52 -32.94
C GLU A 41 21.37 16.81 -32.17
N LYS A 42 21.45 17.94 -32.87
CA LYS A 42 21.66 19.24 -32.23
C LYS A 42 20.51 19.63 -31.31
N ASN A 43 19.27 19.43 -31.75
CA ASN A 43 18.09 19.72 -30.94
C ASN A 43 18.02 18.82 -29.68
N VAL A 44 18.31 17.53 -29.83
CA VAL A 44 18.39 16.60 -28.69
C VAL A 44 19.53 16.98 -27.76
N GLN A 45 20.69 17.39 -28.27
CA GLN A 45 21.81 17.82 -27.43
C GLN A 45 21.48 19.11 -26.66
N GLU A 46 20.80 20.08 -27.29
CA GLU A 46 20.30 21.28 -26.61
C GLU A 46 19.30 20.91 -25.50
N GLU A 47 18.36 19.99 -25.77
CA GLU A 47 17.44 19.48 -24.74
C GLU A 47 18.19 18.78 -23.59
N LEU A 48 19.22 17.99 -23.88
CA LEU A 48 20.03 17.28 -22.88
C LEU A 48 20.91 18.22 -22.05
N ASP A 49 21.43 19.29 -22.65
CA ASP A 49 22.24 20.31 -21.97
C ASP A 49 21.37 21.17 -21.01
N GLU A 50 20.06 21.27 -21.27
CA GLU A 50 19.08 21.89 -20.38
C GLU A 50 18.64 20.98 -19.21
N VAL A 51 18.88 19.67 -19.30
CA VAL A 51 18.58 18.75 -18.20
C VAL A 51 19.58 18.99 -17.07
N GLU A 52 19.10 19.58 -15.97
CA GLU A 52 19.86 19.67 -14.74
C GLU A 52 20.41 18.28 -14.36
N ALA A 53 21.67 18.23 -13.91
CA ALA A 53 22.29 16.99 -13.45
C ALA A 53 21.33 16.24 -12.53
N TYR A 54 21.06 14.97 -12.84
CA TYR A 54 20.15 14.13 -12.05
C TYR A 54 20.67 14.03 -10.61
N ASP A 55 20.13 14.88 -9.75
CA ASP A 55 20.40 14.89 -8.33
C ASP A 55 19.61 13.74 -7.70
N ALA A 56 20.32 12.64 -7.44
CA ALA A 56 19.77 11.43 -6.85
C ALA A 56 19.35 11.60 -5.37
N GLY A 57 19.39 12.82 -4.82
CA GLY A 57 18.78 13.17 -3.55
C GLY A 57 17.25 13.02 -3.62
N LEU A 58 16.77 11.77 -3.66
CA LEU A 58 15.36 11.45 -3.61
C LEU A 58 14.77 12.05 -2.33
N PRO A 59 13.67 12.81 -2.42
CA PRO A 59 13.02 13.36 -1.24
C PRO A 59 12.54 12.21 -0.37
N ASN A 60 12.74 12.31 0.94
CA ASN A 60 12.31 11.25 1.87
C ASN A 60 10.83 11.37 2.26
N ILE A 61 10.14 12.43 1.86
CA ILE A 61 8.69 12.61 1.99
C ILE A 61 8.13 12.80 0.59
N PHE A 62 7.43 11.78 0.12
CA PHE A 62 6.99 11.70 -1.28
C PHE A 62 5.58 12.21 -1.47
N LYS A 63 5.35 12.86 -2.61
CA LYS A 63 4.01 12.96 -3.18
C LYS A 63 3.58 11.58 -3.67
N VAL A 64 2.37 11.15 -3.33
CA VAL A 64 1.81 9.88 -3.81
C VAL A 64 1.60 9.98 -5.32
N PRO A 65 2.20 9.07 -6.11
CA PRO A 65 2.03 9.05 -7.56
C PRO A 65 0.55 8.99 -7.97
N SER A 66 0.15 9.74 -9.00
CA SER A 66 -1.25 9.77 -9.48
C SER A 66 -1.78 8.37 -9.79
N ARG A 67 -0.93 7.51 -10.37
CA ARG A 67 -1.27 6.10 -10.64
C ARG A 67 -1.76 5.31 -9.42
N LEU A 68 -1.32 5.64 -8.21
CA LEU A 68 -1.81 4.98 -6.98
C LEU A 68 -3.10 5.62 -6.47
N ARG A 69 -3.26 6.93 -6.69
CA ARG A 69 -4.45 7.68 -6.30
C ARG A 69 -5.66 7.34 -7.18
N ASP A 70 -5.45 7.19 -8.49
CA ASP A 70 -6.51 6.98 -9.47
C ASP A 70 -7.17 5.59 -9.38
N LEU A 71 -6.54 4.64 -8.66
CA LEU A 71 -7.08 3.32 -8.36
C LEU A 71 -8.22 3.36 -7.34
N GLU A 72 -8.28 4.45 -6.58
CA GLU A 72 -9.09 4.55 -5.39
C GLU A 72 -10.31 5.42 -5.66
N LYS A 73 -11.51 4.85 -5.44
CA LYS A 73 -12.77 5.61 -5.56
C LYS A 73 -12.83 6.81 -4.61
N THR A 74 -12.21 6.65 -3.43
CA THR A 74 -12.09 7.68 -2.41
C THR A 74 -10.62 7.89 -2.12
N ASP A 75 -10.14 9.13 -2.20
CA ASP A 75 -8.75 9.47 -1.97
C ASP A 75 -8.29 9.13 -0.53
N PRO A 76 -7.46 8.08 -0.35
CA PRO A 76 -6.99 7.64 0.97
C PRO A 76 -5.70 8.35 1.41
N TYR A 77 -5.18 9.25 0.57
CA TYR A 77 -3.90 9.95 0.75
C TYR A 77 -4.10 11.43 1.12
N THR A 78 -5.34 11.94 1.08
CA THR A 78 -5.65 13.32 1.51
C THR A 78 -6.13 13.35 2.98
N PRO A 79 -5.49 14.15 3.86
CA PRO A 79 -5.90 14.30 5.25
C PRO A 79 -7.26 14.98 5.34
N ARG A 80 -8.04 14.65 6.37
CA ARG A 80 -9.39 15.23 6.55
C ARG A 80 -9.46 16.21 7.73
N LEU A 81 -8.67 15.99 8.77
CA LEU A 81 -8.68 16.77 10.00
C LEU A 81 -7.39 17.57 10.21
N VAL A 82 -6.22 16.95 10.03
CA VAL A 82 -4.93 17.60 10.32
C VAL A 82 -4.00 17.51 9.11
N SER A 83 -3.73 18.65 8.47
CA SER A 83 -2.63 18.76 7.51
C SER A 83 -1.31 18.95 8.25
N ILE A 84 -0.24 18.37 7.76
CA ILE A 84 1.13 18.48 8.24
C ILE A 84 2.02 18.61 7.00
N GLY A 85 3.02 19.49 7.06
CA GLY A 85 3.92 19.68 5.94
C GLY A 85 3.30 20.48 4.79
N PRO A 86 3.98 20.53 3.63
CA PRO A 86 3.64 21.45 2.54
C PRO A 86 2.52 20.94 1.61
N TYR A 87 2.39 19.64 1.39
CA TYR A 87 1.57 19.06 0.30
C TYR A 87 0.07 19.35 0.40
N HIS A 88 -0.48 19.48 1.61
CA HIS A 88 -1.91 19.72 1.83
C HIS A 88 -2.22 21.13 2.37
N ARG A 89 -1.20 21.98 2.52
CA ARG A 89 -1.33 23.28 3.18
C ARG A 89 -2.26 24.26 2.44
N TYR A 90 -2.40 24.14 1.12
CA TYR A 90 -3.30 25.02 0.37
C TYR A 90 -4.76 24.51 0.34
N LYS A 91 -4.99 23.24 0.70
CA LYS A 91 -6.32 22.63 0.76
C LYS A 91 -7.18 23.14 1.94
N HIS A 92 -6.56 23.74 2.97
CA HIS A 92 -7.30 24.40 4.06
C HIS A 92 -8.27 25.49 3.57
N LYS A 93 -8.04 26.09 2.40
CA LYS A 93 -8.97 27.10 1.84
C LYS A 93 -10.35 26.50 1.52
N GLN A 94 -10.42 25.19 1.28
CA GLN A 94 -11.62 24.49 0.84
C GLN A 94 -12.32 23.70 1.96
N HIS A 95 -11.63 23.40 3.06
CA HIS A 95 -12.16 22.59 4.17
C HIS A 95 -12.12 23.36 5.50
N GLU A 96 -13.29 23.59 6.10
CA GLU A 96 -13.42 24.43 7.30
C GLU A 96 -12.75 23.81 8.55
N GLU A 97 -12.89 22.50 8.74
CA GLU A 97 -12.26 21.74 9.84
C GLU A 97 -10.73 21.91 9.85
N LEU A 98 -10.15 21.87 8.65
CA LEU A 98 -8.74 22.06 8.39
C LEU A 98 -8.28 23.49 8.76
N LYS A 99 -9.13 24.52 8.63
CA LYS A 99 -8.79 25.89 9.07
C LYS A 99 -8.82 26.03 10.59
N GLU A 100 -9.77 25.38 11.26
CA GLU A 100 -9.87 25.43 12.72
C GLU A 100 -8.66 24.77 13.38
N ILE A 101 -8.17 23.65 12.84
CA ILE A 101 -6.95 23.01 13.33
C ILE A 101 -5.73 23.93 13.18
N GLU A 102 -5.62 24.71 12.10
CA GLU A 102 -4.55 25.71 11.95
C GLU A 102 -4.60 26.82 13.02
N LYS A 103 -5.78 27.15 13.55
CA LYS A 103 -5.90 28.04 14.71
C LYS A 103 -5.45 27.32 15.99
N HIS A 104 -5.87 26.07 16.19
CA HIS A 104 -5.45 25.25 17.34
C HIS A 104 -3.93 25.07 17.42
N LYS A 105 -3.23 24.87 16.29
CA LYS A 105 -1.76 24.78 16.26
C LYS A 105 -1.08 26.04 16.80
N LYS A 106 -1.61 27.23 16.49
CA LYS A 106 -1.06 28.50 17.00
C LYS A 106 -1.27 28.63 18.51
N HIS A 107 -2.45 28.25 18.98
CA HIS A 107 -2.76 28.24 20.41
C HIS A 107 -1.88 27.22 21.16
N LEU A 108 -1.61 26.06 20.57
CA LEU A 108 -0.69 25.07 21.12
C LEU A 108 0.73 25.60 21.21
N LEU A 109 1.25 26.27 20.17
CA LEU A 109 2.56 26.90 20.24
C LEU A 109 2.64 27.93 21.38
N GLN A 110 1.61 28.77 21.55
CA GLN A 110 1.54 29.72 22.67
C GLN A 110 1.54 29.00 24.04
N LEU A 111 0.78 27.91 24.18
CA LEU A 111 0.77 27.10 25.40
C LEU A 111 2.13 26.49 25.69
N VAL A 112 2.81 25.91 24.70
CA VAL A 112 4.15 25.32 24.84
C VAL A 112 5.15 26.37 25.30
N LEU A 113 5.22 27.52 24.62
CA LEU A 113 6.15 28.61 24.99
C LEU A 113 5.90 29.09 26.43
N ASN A 114 4.65 29.28 26.82
CA ASN A 114 4.29 29.74 28.17
C ASN A 114 4.62 28.69 29.26
N ARG A 115 4.31 27.41 29.01
CA ARG A 115 4.55 26.33 29.98
C ARG A 115 6.02 26.07 30.20
N ARG A 116 6.78 26.08 29.11
CA ARG A 116 8.21 25.74 29.11
C ARG A 116 9.10 26.96 29.41
N LYS A 117 8.50 28.16 29.49
CA LYS A 117 9.17 29.45 29.71
C LYS A 117 10.20 29.76 28.62
N ASN A 118 9.90 29.36 27.39
CA ASN A 118 10.72 29.56 26.22
C ASN A 118 10.26 30.78 25.41
N SER A 119 11.15 31.27 24.55
CA SER A 119 10.84 32.28 23.56
C SER A 119 11.06 31.75 22.14
N LEU A 120 10.46 32.38 21.13
CA LEU A 120 10.82 32.09 19.73
C LEU A 120 12.29 32.46 19.44
N GLY A 121 12.90 33.33 20.24
CA GLY A 121 14.31 33.70 20.15
C GLY A 121 15.25 32.53 20.43
N ASP A 122 14.81 31.53 21.19
CA ASP A 122 15.61 30.35 21.53
C ASP A 122 15.93 29.51 20.27
N LEU A 123 15.15 29.64 19.19
CA LEU A 123 15.45 29.04 17.88
C LEU A 123 16.56 29.78 17.11
N ASN A 124 16.85 31.04 17.45
CA ASN A 124 17.94 31.77 16.82
C ASN A 124 19.31 31.37 17.38
N GLU A 125 19.34 30.74 18.56
CA GLU A 125 20.58 30.28 19.16
C GLU A 125 21.22 29.15 18.34
N GLY A 126 22.54 29.20 18.15
CA GLY A 126 23.31 28.13 17.50
C GLY A 126 22.94 27.83 16.04
N ASN A 127 22.42 28.83 15.31
CA ASN A 127 21.93 28.72 13.92
C ASN A 127 20.83 27.65 13.74
N MET A 128 19.99 27.42 14.76
CA MET A 128 18.99 26.35 14.70
C MET A 128 17.96 26.56 13.58
N ILE A 129 17.53 27.80 13.32
CA ILE A 129 16.66 28.09 12.16
C ILE A 129 17.25 27.61 10.83
N VAL A 130 18.53 27.91 10.59
CA VAL A 130 19.23 27.51 9.36
C VAL A 130 19.28 25.99 9.28
N LYS A 131 19.70 25.34 10.37
CA LYS A 131 19.73 23.88 10.50
C LYS A 131 18.37 23.20 10.34
N LEU A 132 17.26 23.86 10.69
CA LEU A 132 15.91 23.32 10.47
C LEU A 132 15.52 23.39 8.99
N LEU A 133 15.87 24.49 8.32
CA LEU A 133 15.58 24.67 6.89
C LEU A 133 16.45 23.76 6.02
N ASP A 134 17.73 23.62 6.36
CA ASP A 134 18.69 22.78 5.61
C ASP A 134 18.33 21.30 5.72
N ASP A 135 17.84 20.85 6.87
CA ASP A 135 17.33 19.48 7.02
C ASP A 135 16.00 19.28 6.31
N ALA A 136 15.12 20.29 6.31
CA ALA A 136 13.75 20.12 5.83
C ALA A 136 13.63 20.17 4.31
N LYS A 137 14.33 21.09 3.65
CA LYS A 137 14.19 21.33 2.21
C LYS A 137 14.49 20.08 1.36
N PRO A 138 15.57 19.31 1.60
CA PRO A 138 15.88 18.13 0.81
C PRO A 138 14.85 17.00 0.97
N CYS A 139 14.04 17.02 2.03
CA CYS A 139 13.04 15.98 2.26
C CYS A 139 11.77 16.11 1.41
N PHE A 140 11.56 17.25 0.73
CA PHE A 140 10.36 17.50 -0.05
C PHE A 140 10.70 17.73 -1.53
N ASP A 141 9.73 17.49 -2.42
CA ASP A 141 9.88 17.77 -3.85
C ASP A 141 10.20 19.25 -4.13
N LYS A 142 11.25 19.52 -4.92
CA LYS A 142 11.66 20.89 -5.29
C LYS A 142 10.48 21.73 -5.86
N PRO A 143 9.66 21.22 -6.81
CA PRO A 143 8.52 21.98 -7.34
C PRO A 143 7.45 22.33 -6.29
N MET A 144 7.31 21.52 -5.24
CA MET A 144 6.39 21.82 -4.15
C MET A 144 6.89 22.99 -3.30
N LEU A 145 8.21 23.13 -3.15
CA LEU A 145 8.79 24.18 -2.32
C LEU A 145 8.89 25.54 -3.03
N GLU A 146 8.76 25.62 -4.35
CA GLU A 146 8.77 26.88 -5.11
C GLU A 146 7.75 27.91 -4.60
N GLY A 147 6.60 27.45 -4.08
CA GLY A 147 5.58 28.31 -3.48
C GLY A 147 5.92 28.84 -2.07
N PHE A 148 7.04 28.44 -1.48
CA PHE A 148 7.43 28.76 -0.11
C PHE A 148 8.67 29.67 -0.08
N ASN A 149 8.59 30.74 0.72
CA ASN A 149 9.79 31.41 1.22
C ASN A 149 10.22 30.75 2.55
N ASN A 150 11.48 30.97 2.95
CA ASN A 150 12.05 30.39 4.17
C ASN A 150 11.21 30.68 5.42
N ILE A 151 10.63 31.88 5.53
CA ILE A 151 9.82 32.29 6.70
C ILE A 151 8.51 31.49 6.77
N ARG A 152 7.83 31.33 5.63
CA ARG A 152 6.59 30.53 5.54
C ARG A 152 6.87 29.07 5.82
N LEU A 153 7.97 28.53 5.28
CA LEU A 153 8.40 27.16 5.54
C LEU A 153 8.70 26.96 7.03
N LEU A 154 9.55 27.81 7.63
CA LEU A 154 9.88 27.73 9.06
C LEU A 154 8.62 27.81 9.95
N LYS A 155 7.70 28.73 9.64
CA LYS A 155 6.44 28.86 10.37
C LYS A 155 5.60 27.59 10.29
N MET A 156 5.55 26.95 9.12
CA MET A 156 4.87 25.67 8.95
C MET A 156 5.54 24.59 9.79
N LEU A 157 6.86 24.42 9.66
CA LEU A 157 7.62 23.41 10.39
C LEU A 157 7.42 23.55 11.90
N LEU A 158 7.49 24.78 12.42
CA LEU A 158 7.31 25.06 13.84
C LEU A 158 5.91 24.70 14.35
N LEU A 159 4.86 25.19 13.68
CA LEU A 159 3.48 24.94 14.11
C LEU A 159 3.11 23.45 14.03
N ASP A 160 3.54 22.79 12.96
CA ASP A 160 3.22 21.40 12.70
C ASP A 160 4.05 20.48 13.63
N ALA A 161 5.32 20.78 13.88
CA ALA A 161 6.15 20.04 14.84
C ALA A 161 5.64 20.23 16.27
N CYS A 162 5.34 21.46 16.72
CA CYS A 162 4.80 21.67 18.06
C CYS A 162 3.47 20.96 18.28
N PHE A 163 2.60 20.92 17.26
CA PHE A 163 1.36 20.13 17.32
C PHE A 163 1.64 18.64 17.54
N ILE A 164 2.54 18.06 16.75
CA ILE A 164 2.91 16.64 16.86
C ILE A 164 3.54 16.36 18.22
N LEU A 165 4.53 17.15 18.64
CA LEU A 165 5.29 16.90 19.86
C LEU A 165 4.43 17.06 21.12
N GLU A 166 3.59 18.10 21.21
CA GLU A 166 2.66 18.26 22.34
C GLU A 166 1.62 17.13 22.34
N LEU A 167 1.10 16.71 21.18
CA LEU A 167 0.20 15.56 21.08
C LEU A 167 0.83 14.26 21.59
N LEU A 168 2.06 13.98 21.19
CA LEU A 168 2.80 12.80 21.62
C LEU A 168 3.10 12.84 23.13
N HIS A 169 3.54 14.01 23.62
CA HIS A 169 3.84 14.22 25.03
C HIS A 169 2.58 14.13 25.90
N ASP A 170 1.48 14.77 25.51
CA ASP A 170 0.20 14.76 26.23
C ASP A 170 -0.46 13.39 26.20
N TYR A 171 -0.24 12.59 25.16
CA TYR A 171 -0.75 11.22 25.11
C TYR A 171 0.02 10.27 26.05
N ALA A 172 1.33 10.45 26.16
CA ALA A 172 2.18 9.63 27.03
C ALA A 172 2.04 10.00 28.52
N ASN A 173 1.66 11.24 28.81
CA ASN A 173 1.41 11.73 30.17
C ASN A 173 -0.11 11.83 30.44
N ASP A 174 -0.56 12.03 31.68
CA ASP A 174 -2.00 12.22 31.94
C ASP A 174 -2.46 13.58 31.37
N TRP A 175 -3.32 13.54 30.35
CA TRP A 175 -3.97 14.68 29.71
C TRP A 175 -4.52 15.75 30.67
N LYS A 176 -4.90 15.37 31.90
CA LYS A 176 -5.37 16.30 32.94
C LYS A 176 -4.28 17.24 33.43
N GLU A 177 -3.03 16.79 33.47
CA GLU A 177 -1.87 17.59 33.88
C GLU A 177 -1.46 18.57 32.76
N CYS A 178 -1.84 18.27 31.51
CA CYS A 178 -1.53 19.06 30.32
C CYS A 178 -2.54 20.18 30.03
N GLY A 179 -3.11 20.79 31.08
CA GLY A 179 -3.91 22.03 31.03
C GLY A 179 -5.38 21.90 30.61
N GLY A 180 -5.92 20.68 30.61
CA GLY A 180 -7.37 20.41 30.52
C GLY A 180 -8.08 21.17 29.39
N ASN A 181 -9.25 21.76 29.67
CA ASN A 181 -10.09 22.44 28.67
C ASN A 181 -9.46 23.64 27.96
N LYS A 182 -8.32 24.16 28.44
CA LYS A 182 -7.58 25.24 27.76
C LYS A 182 -6.63 24.73 26.68
N ASN A 183 -6.40 23.41 26.64
CA ASN A 183 -5.59 22.73 25.66
C ASN A 183 -6.49 22.19 24.52
N PRO A 184 -6.33 22.67 23.26
CA PRO A 184 -7.11 22.19 22.12
C PRO A 184 -7.02 20.68 21.92
N LEU A 185 -5.86 20.06 22.22
CA LEU A 185 -5.68 18.62 22.06
C LEU A 185 -6.53 17.83 23.06
N TYR A 186 -6.67 18.32 24.30
CA TYR A 186 -7.57 17.75 25.30
C TYR A 186 -9.01 17.74 24.79
N VAL A 187 -9.47 18.87 24.23
CA VAL A 187 -10.83 18.99 23.69
C VAL A 187 -11.05 18.07 22.50
N LEU A 188 -10.07 17.97 21.58
CA LEU A 188 -10.13 17.06 20.45
C LEU A 188 -10.18 15.59 20.92
N CYS A 189 -9.37 15.23 21.91
CA CYS A 189 -9.36 13.90 22.49
C CYS A 189 -10.70 13.54 23.15
N GLN A 190 -11.25 14.44 23.99
CA GLN A 190 -12.56 14.26 24.65
C GLN A 190 -13.71 14.09 23.65
N ARG A 191 -13.59 14.70 22.45
CA ARG A 191 -14.57 14.57 21.37
C ARG A 191 -14.34 13.35 20.47
N GLY A 192 -13.38 12.49 20.78
CA GLY A 192 -13.13 11.27 20.02
C GLY A 192 -12.40 11.50 18.68
N PHE A 193 -11.70 12.62 18.49
CA PHE A 193 -10.99 12.89 17.23
C PHE A 193 -9.67 12.11 17.08
N LEU A 194 -9.19 11.45 18.13
CA LEU A 194 -7.87 10.80 18.15
C LEU A 194 -7.65 9.77 17.02
N PRO A 195 -8.60 8.89 16.66
CA PRO A 195 -8.43 7.98 15.53
C PRO A 195 -8.25 8.70 14.17
N PHE A 196 -8.89 9.86 14.00
CA PHE A 196 -8.77 10.66 12.77
C PHE A 196 -7.42 11.37 12.68
N ILE A 197 -6.93 11.90 13.81
CA ILE A 197 -5.58 12.48 13.91
C ILE A 197 -4.53 11.42 13.58
N ARG A 198 -4.63 10.23 14.18
CA ARG A 198 -3.74 9.10 13.92
C ARG A 198 -3.70 8.71 12.45
N ARG A 199 -4.87 8.60 11.81
CA ARG A 199 -4.96 8.30 10.38
C ARG A 199 -4.21 9.35 9.56
N ASP A 200 -4.47 10.62 9.81
CA ASP A 200 -3.85 11.72 9.04
C ASP A 200 -2.33 11.78 9.27
N LEU A 201 -1.84 11.57 10.49
CA LEU A 201 -0.40 11.57 10.79
C LEU A 201 0.36 10.36 10.22
N LEU A 202 -0.34 9.32 9.73
CA LEU A 202 0.26 8.18 9.01
C LEU A 202 0.12 8.28 7.49
N MET A 203 -0.31 9.43 6.96
CA MET A 203 -0.35 9.62 5.51
C MET A 203 1.01 10.01 4.94
N LEU A 204 1.39 9.43 3.80
CA LEU A 204 2.69 9.64 3.15
C LEU A 204 2.94 11.11 2.81
N GLU A 205 1.92 11.81 2.29
CA GLU A 205 1.97 13.23 1.93
C GLU A 205 1.83 14.18 3.13
N ASN A 206 1.66 13.64 4.35
CA ASN A 206 1.29 14.41 5.54
C ASN A 206 2.32 14.24 6.67
N GLN A 207 3.61 14.40 6.32
CA GLN A 207 4.74 14.14 7.19
C GLN A 207 5.60 15.38 7.43
N LEU A 208 6.39 15.34 8.51
CA LEU A 208 7.56 16.19 8.72
C LEU A 208 8.82 15.32 8.86
N PRO A 209 10.00 15.84 8.46
CA PRO A 209 11.25 15.17 8.73
C PRO A 209 11.44 14.98 10.23
N PHE A 210 11.85 13.79 10.65
CA PHE A 210 12.06 13.50 12.06
C PHE A 210 13.14 14.38 12.67
N SER A 211 14.18 14.75 11.91
CA SER A 211 15.23 15.63 12.43
C SER A 211 14.69 17.01 12.85
N VAL A 212 13.67 17.52 12.16
CA VAL A 212 12.96 18.76 12.53
C VAL A 212 12.25 18.57 13.86
N LEU A 213 11.53 17.45 14.04
CA LEU A 213 10.86 17.11 15.31
C LEU A 213 11.89 17.00 16.45
N PHE A 214 13.00 16.31 16.22
CA PHE A 214 14.06 16.12 17.20
C PHE A 214 14.73 17.44 17.62
N LYS A 215 15.10 18.28 16.65
CA LYS A 215 15.72 19.59 16.91
C LYS A 215 14.77 20.51 17.68
N ILE A 216 13.50 20.58 17.30
CA ILE A 216 12.49 21.42 17.99
C ILE A 216 12.24 20.89 19.42
N TYR A 217 12.16 19.57 19.61
CA TYR A 217 11.99 18.99 20.94
C TYR A 217 13.17 19.36 21.86
N ARG A 218 14.40 19.31 21.36
CA ARG A 218 15.59 19.69 22.15
C ARG A 218 15.61 21.15 22.58
N VAL A 219 14.98 22.04 21.80
CA VAL A 219 14.91 23.47 22.12
C VAL A 219 13.82 23.74 23.16
N PHE A 220 12.63 23.17 23.00
CA PHE A 220 11.46 23.56 23.81
C PHE A 220 11.05 22.57 24.92
N TRP A 221 11.47 21.30 24.86
CA TRP A 221 11.10 20.31 25.87
C TRP A 221 12.29 19.88 26.72
N ASP A 222 13.33 19.32 26.10
CA ASP A 222 14.48 18.76 26.81
C ASP A 222 15.71 18.66 25.92
N SER A 223 16.73 19.47 26.23
CA SER A 223 18.00 19.50 25.49
C SER A 223 18.83 18.22 25.60
N SER A 224 18.57 17.40 26.62
CA SER A 224 19.28 16.15 26.93
C SER A 224 18.62 14.90 26.31
N VAL A 225 17.45 15.06 25.67
CA VAL A 225 16.69 13.93 25.13
C VAL A 225 17.47 13.20 24.03
N SER A 226 17.35 11.87 24.00
CA SER A 226 17.80 11.06 22.87
C SER A 226 16.72 10.94 21.79
N LYS A 227 17.10 10.58 20.56
CA LYS A 227 16.14 10.30 19.49
C LYS A 227 15.17 9.18 19.89
N GLN A 228 15.66 8.19 20.64
CA GLN A 228 14.91 7.01 21.06
C GLN A 228 13.72 7.36 21.96
N THR A 229 13.82 8.41 22.78
CA THR A 229 12.68 8.87 23.59
C THR A 229 11.53 9.33 22.70
N ILE A 230 11.81 10.13 21.67
CA ILE A 230 10.77 10.62 20.74
C ILE A 230 10.18 9.46 19.94
N VAL A 231 11.02 8.53 19.47
CA VAL A 231 10.55 7.28 18.86
C VAL A 231 9.61 6.54 19.79
N GLY A 232 9.96 6.38 21.07
CA GLY A 232 9.12 5.73 22.07
C GLY A 232 7.74 6.40 22.21
N LEU A 233 7.70 7.74 22.20
CA LEU A 233 6.43 8.48 22.20
C LEU A 233 5.60 8.21 20.93
N VAL A 234 6.24 8.19 19.76
CA VAL A 234 5.59 7.88 18.47
C VAL A 234 4.99 6.48 18.49
N LEU A 235 5.76 5.47 18.87
CA LEU A 235 5.29 4.08 18.92
C LEU A 235 4.15 3.90 19.94
N THR A 236 4.26 4.54 21.12
CA THR A 236 3.21 4.55 22.13
C THR A 236 1.91 5.16 21.59
N PHE A 237 2.01 6.26 20.84
CA PHE A 237 0.86 6.95 20.26
C PHE A 237 0.16 6.11 19.18
N PHE A 238 0.90 5.38 18.35
CA PHE A 238 0.37 4.59 17.25
C PHE A 238 0.05 3.13 17.58
N ASN A 239 0.47 2.62 18.75
CA ASN A 239 0.19 1.25 19.18
C ASN A 239 -1.30 0.81 19.02
N PRO A 240 -2.30 1.67 19.27
CA PRO A 240 -3.70 1.28 19.07
C PRO A 240 -4.16 1.21 17.60
N VAL A 241 -3.37 1.68 16.64
CA VAL A 241 -3.75 1.82 15.21
C VAL A 241 -3.35 0.60 14.39
N ILE A 242 -2.24 -0.04 14.75
CA ILE A 242 -1.76 -1.23 14.07
C ILE A 242 -1.37 -2.25 15.15
N PRO A 243 -2.16 -3.31 15.33
CA PRO A 243 -1.75 -4.47 16.13
C PRO A 243 -0.51 -5.04 15.46
N GLY A 244 0.64 -4.97 16.09
CA GLY A 244 1.87 -5.11 15.29
C GLY A 244 3.08 -4.44 15.88
N ILE A 245 2.88 -3.25 16.44
CA ILE A 245 3.98 -2.35 16.75
C ILE A 245 4.86 -2.98 17.81
N SER A 246 6.06 -3.37 17.39
CA SER A 246 7.10 -3.76 18.32
C SER A 246 7.49 -2.52 19.13
N LEU A 247 7.17 -2.54 20.42
CA LEU A 247 7.67 -1.53 21.36
C LEU A 247 9.14 -1.76 21.72
N LYS A 248 9.81 -2.75 21.10
CA LYS A 248 11.26 -2.87 21.20
C LYS A 248 11.84 -1.62 20.54
N ILE A 249 12.41 -0.76 21.37
CA ILE A 249 13.12 0.44 20.93
C ILE A 249 14.36 -0.06 20.19
N PHE A 250 14.29 -0.15 18.87
CA PHE A 250 15.49 -0.31 18.07
C PHE A 250 16.29 1.00 18.16
N PRO A 251 17.63 0.94 18.19
CA PRO A 251 18.43 2.13 17.93
C PRO A 251 18.22 2.52 16.47
N PHE A 252 17.17 3.32 16.21
CA PHE A 252 17.01 3.96 14.92
C PHE A 252 18.05 5.08 14.86
N ASP A 253 19.11 4.86 14.10
CA ASP A 253 20.18 5.86 13.98
C ASP A 253 19.64 7.15 13.35
N ASP A 254 18.79 7.04 12.31
CA ASP A 254 18.16 8.17 11.62
C ASP A 254 16.81 7.81 10.96
N PRO A 255 15.69 7.81 11.71
CA PRO A 255 14.37 7.64 11.09
C PRO A 255 14.00 8.85 10.22
N LEU A 256 13.27 8.61 9.13
CA LEU A 256 12.94 9.67 8.16
C LEU A 256 11.81 10.57 8.66
N HIS A 257 10.70 9.99 9.09
CA HIS A 257 9.47 10.66 9.53
C HIS A 257 8.56 9.67 10.29
N LEU A 258 7.39 10.10 10.77
CA LEU A 258 6.50 9.28 11.61
C LEU A 258 6.07 7.97 10.95
N LEU A 259 5.64 8.03 9.69
CA LEU A 259 5.23 6.84 8.94
C LEU A 259 6.39 5.83 8.77
N ASN A 260 7.62 6.29 8.57
CA ASN A 260 8.80 5.42 8.49
C ASN A 260 9.11 4.76 9.85
N ILE A 261 8.99 5.47 10.97
CA ILE A 261 9.12 4.88 12.32
C ILE A 261 8.13 3.74 12.52
N VAL A 262 6.86 3.96 12.15
CA VAL A 262 5.83 2.91 12.24
C VAL A 262 6.15 1.76 11.30
N HIS A 263 6.54 2.03 10.06
CA HIS A 263 6.92 1.00 9.08
C HIS A 263 8.04 0.08 9.60
N LEU A 264 9.12 0.65 10.13
CA LEU A 264 10.25 -0.09 10.71
C LEU A 264 9.82 -0.91 11.94
N SER A 265 8.90 -0.39 12.77
CA SER A 265 8.40 -1.13 13.94
C SER A 265 7.60 -2.39 13.62
N LEU A 266 7.24 -2.58 12.34
CA LEU A 266 6.47 -3.71 11.81
C LEU A 266 7.36 -4.72 11.05
N GLU A 267 8.65 -4.43 10.95
CA GLU A 267 9.61 -5.34 10.33
C GLU A 267 9.73 -6.62 11.18
N PRO A 268 9.74 -7.82 10.56
CA PRO A 268 9.92 -9.06 11.30
C PRO A 268 11.29 -9.07 11.99
N ASN A 269 11.37 -9.55 13.24
CA ASN A 269 12.68 -9.78 13.85
C ASN A 269 13.38 -10.91 13.08
N THR A 270 14.32 -10.58 12.19
CA THR A 270 15.25 -11.57 11.65
C THR A 270 16.14 -11.99 12.82
N VAL A 271 15.89 -13.20 13.34
CA VAL A 271 16.79 -13.82 14.30
C VAL A 271 18.05 -14.20 13.53
N GLU A 272 18.99 -13.28 13.41
CA GLU A 272 20.40 -13.64 13.29
C GLU A 272 20.97 -13.71 14.71
N GLN A 273 21.09 -14.95 15.20
CA GLN A 273 21.90 -15.23 16.38
C GLN A 273 23.35 -14.90 16.05
N GLY A 274 23.86 -13.83 16.66
CA GLY A 274 25.30 -13.64 16.85
C GLY A 274 25.85 -12.35 16.25
N SER A 275 26.51 -11.59 17.13
CA SER A 275 27.31 -10.39 16.90
C SER A 275 26.53 -9.07 16.93
N GLU A 276 27.05 -8.15 17.74
CA GLU A 276 26.70 -6.74 17.77
C GLU A 276 26.76 -6.17 16.34
N THR A 277 25.60 -6.05 15.70
CA THR A 277 25.47 -5.35 14.43
C THR A 277 24.84 -4.00 14.71
N HIS A 278 25.68 -2.97 14.64
CA HIS A 278 25.23 -1.65 14.24
C HIS A 278 24.36 -1.82 12.99
N ILE A 279 23.04 -1.56 13.11
CA ILE A 279 22.18 -1.44 11.94
C ILE A 279 22.54 -0.09 11.31
N LEU A 280 23.68 -0.07 10.62
CA LEU A 280 23.91 0.89 9.57
C LEU A 280 22.71 0.77 8.65
N VAL A 281 22.04 1.89 8.40
CA VAL A 281 21.16 2.05 7.25
C VAL A 281 22.02 1.76 6.01
N GLY A 282 22.04 0.49 5.64
CA GLY A 282 23.09 -0.13 4.83
C GLY A 282 22.54 -1.41 4.25
N SER A 283 21.65 -1.23 3.26
CA SER A 283 21.42 -2.14 2.14
C SER A 283 21.56 -3.64 2.44
N VAL A 284 20.60 -4.24 3.13
CA VAL A 284 20.19 -5.57 2.69
C VAL A 284 19.27 -5.31 1.50
N GLN A 285 19.82 -5.38 0.28
CA GLN A 285 18.98 -5.54 -0.91
C GLN A 285 18.22 -6.85 -0.72
N GLU A 286 17.03 -6.80 -0.11
CA GLU A 286 16.07 -7.88 -0.24
C GLU A 286 15.70 -7.94 -1.73
N GLU A 287 16.32 -8.86 -2.47
CA GLU A 287 15.87 -9.21 -3.82
C GLU A 287 14.41 -9.63 -3.74
N GLY A 288 13.52 -8.72 -4.15
CA GLY A 288 12.10 -9.01 -4.25
C GLY A 288 11.89 -10.18 -5.19
N ARG A 289 11.15 -11.20 -4.74
CA ARG A 289 10.77 -12.33 -5.58
C ARG A 289 9.40 -12.08 -6.18
N LYS A 290 9.14 -12.65 -7.36
CA LYS A 290 7.80 -12.62 -7.95
C LYS A 290 6.79 -13.18 -6.96
N THR A 291 5.71 -12.45 -6.72
CA THR A 291 4.65 -12.84 -5.79
C THR A 291 4.13 -14.25 -6.11
N VAL A 292 4.18 -15.13 -5.12
CA VAL A 292 3.60 -16.47 -5.20
C VAL A 292 2.19 -16.42 -4.65
N SER A 293 1.18 -16.60 -5.51
CA SER A 293 -0.23 -16.65 -5.09
C SER A 293 -0.48 -17.87 -4.19
N VAL A 294 -1.13 -17.64 -3.05
CA VAL A 294 -1.61 -18.69 -2.14
C VAL A 294 -3.09 -18.98 -2.39
N HIS A 295 -3.55 -20.16 -1.96
CA HIS A 295 -4.96 -20.53 -2.04
C HIS A 295 -5.75 -19.98 -0.84
N SER A 296 -7.04 -19.72 -1.04
CA SER A 296 -7.92 -19.23 0.03
C SER A 296 -8.04 -20.20 1.20
N VAL A 297 -8.39 -19.66 2.37
CA VAL A 297 -8.62 -20.41 3.61
C VAL A 297 -9.57 -21.59 3.39
N THR A 298 -10.67 -21.37 2.67
CA THR A 298 -11.65 -22.40 2.34
C THR A 298 -11.02 -23.58 1.60
N ARG A 299 -10.19 -23.32 0.58
CA ARG A 299 -9.51 -24.36 -0.20
C ARG A 299 -8.45 -25.08 0.63
N LEU A 300 -7.64 -24.32 1.36
CA LEU A 300 -6.58 -24.88 2.21
C LEU A 300 -7.16 -25.80 3.28
N ARG A 301 -8.22 -25.36 3.97
CA ARG A 301 -8.92 -26.16 4.99
C ARG A 301 -9.50 -27.44 4.42
N GLY A 302 -10.02 -27.40 3.19
CA GLY A 302 -10.52 -28.58 2.47
C GLY A 302 -9.48 -29.70 2.30
N THR A 303 -8.19 -29.39 2.41
CA THR A 303 -7.09 -30.37 2.33
C THR A 303 -6.51 -30.78 3.69
N GLY A 304 -7.11 -30.31 4.79
CA GLY A 304 -6.68 -30.61 6.16
C GLY A 304 -5.59 -29.69 6.71
N ILE A 305 -5.25 -28.61 6.01
CA ILE A 305 -4.36 -27.55 6.54
C ILE A 305 -5.11 -26.81 7.65
N LYS A 306 -4.45 -26.63 8.79
CA LYS A 306 -5.04 -26.00 9.98
C LYS A 306 -4.58 -24.56 10.12
N PHE A 307 -5.45 -23.69 10.63
CA PHE A 307 -5.14 -22.30 10.95
C PHE A 307 -5.15 -22.12 12.46
N ARG A 308 -4.13 -21.46 13.00
CA ARG A 308 -4.01 -21.15 14.42
C ARG A 308 -3.45 -19.75 14.62
N LYS A 309 -3.92 -19.10 15.69
CA LYS A 309 -3.32 -17.86 16.19
C LYS A 309 -1.88 -18.12 16.65
N LYS A 310 -0.96 -17.26 16.24
CA LYS A 310 0.41 -17.18 16.78
C LYS A 310 0.45 -16.15 17.91
N ASP A 311 1.17 -16.47 18.98
CA ASP A 311 1.46 -15.51 20.04
C ASP A 311 2.67 -14.66 19.63
N SER A 312 2.40 -13.61 18.85
CA SER A 312 3.38 -12.60 18.45
C SER A 312 2.68 -11.25 18.37
N SER A 313 3.39 -10.21 18.78
CA SER A 313 2.92 -8.84 18.64
C SER A 313 3.12 -8.31 17.23
N ILE A 314 3.99 -8.90 16.41
CA ILE A 314 4.31 -8.43 15.05
C ILE A 314 3.49 -9.23 14.03
N PHE A 315 2.56 -8.57 13.33
CA PHE A 315 1.59 -9.25 12.47
C PHE A 315 2.21 -9.92 11.23
N THR A 316 3.40 -9.49 10.81
CA THR A 316 4.13 -10.03 9.67
C THR A 316 4.84 -11.36 9.97
N GLU A 317 4.96 -11.76 11.24
CA GLU A 317 5.65 -12.99 11.66
C GLU A 317 4.80 -14.27 11.45
N ILE A 318 4.47 -14.58 10.20
CA ILE A 318 3.72 -15.80 9.84
C ILE A 318 4.65 -17.01 9.83
N GLU A 319 4.12 -18.18 10.18
CA GLU A 319 4.87 -19.43 10.16
C GLU A 319 4.01 -20.60 9.66
N PHE A 320 4.59 -21.45 8.81
CA PHE A 320 3.97 -22.70 8.41
C PHE A 320 4.77 -23.89 8.97
N LYS A 321 4.14 -24.70 9.82
CA LYS A 321 4.77 -25.86 10.46
C LYS A 321 3.83 -27.05 10.48
N LYS A 322 4.30 -28.20 9.97
CA LYS A 322 3.62 -29.51 10.07
C LYS A 322 2.14 -29.45 9.62
N GLY A 323 1.86 -28.75 8.51
CA GLY A 323 0.49 -28.61 7.98
C GLY A 323 -0.41 -27.63 8.76
N THR A 324 0.17 -26.83 9.65
CA THR A 324 -0.53 -25.77 10.38
C THR A 324 0.08 -24.42 10.04
N LEU A 325 -0.76 -23.47 9.63
CA LEU A 325 -0.40 -22.08 9.40
C LEU A 325 -0.70 -21.28 10.68
N LEU A 326 0.35 -20.66 11.22
CA LEU A 326 0.36 -19.84 12.42
C LEU A 326 0.40 -18.37 11.98
N ILE A 327 -0.66 -17.63 12.28
CA ILE A 327 -0.81 -16.22 11.89
C ILE A 327 -1.03 -15.40 13.17
N PRO A 328 -0.25 -14.33 13.41
CA PRO A 328 -0.52 -13.42 14.52
C PRO A 328 -1.88 -12.72 14.38
N PRO A 329 -2.49 -12.26 15.48
CA PRO A 329 -3.79 -11.59 15.44
C PRO A 329 -3.73 -10.22 14.75
N LEU A 330 -4.73 -9.91 13.93
CA LEU A 330 -4.94 -8.60 13.32
C LEU A 330 -6.34 -8.06 13.69
N LEU A 331 -6.39 -6.79 14.11
CA LEU A 331 -7.59 -6.00 14.34
C LEU A 331 -7.80 -5.06 13.16
N ILE A 332 -8.98 -5.14 12.54
CA ILE A 332 -9.36 -4.33 11.39
C ILE A 332 -10.43 -3.31 11.81
N HIS A 333 -10.12 -2.03 11.61
CA HIS A 333 -11.01 -0.90 11.90
C HIS A 333 -11.05 0.09 10.74
N GLY A 334 -11.86 1.16 10.87
CA GLY A 334 -12.13 2.09 9.75
C GLY A 334 -10.89 2.76 9.13
N SER A 335 -9.81 2.98 9.87
CA SER A 335 -8.55 3.51 9.32
C SER A 335 -7.59 2.47 8.73
N THR A 336 -7.80 1.17 8.94
CA THR A 336 -6.88 0.10 8.52
C THR A 336 -6.57 0.17 7.02
N ARG A 337 -7.58 0.44 6.18
CA ARG A 337 -7.39 0.61 4.73
C ARG A 337 -6.39 1.73 4.42
N SER A 338 -6.64 2.93 4.95
CA SER A 338 -5.81 4.11 4.68
C SER A 338 -4.38 3.90 5.22
N THR A 339 -4.23 3.28 6.40
CA THR A 339 -2.93 2.97 6.96
C THR A 339 -2.12 2.01 6.07
N PHE A 340 -2.70 0.89 5.63
CA PHE A 340 -2.00 -0.04 4.74
C PHE A 340 -1.67 0.60 3.38
N LEU A 341 -2.59 1.37 2.78
CA LEU A 341 -2.33 2.04 1.50
C LEU A 341 -1.18 3.05 1.59
N ASN A 342 -1.06 3.78 2.70
CA ASN A 342 0.05 4.73 2.91
C ASN A 342 1.38 4.02 3.19
N LEU A 343 1.38 2.94 3.97
CA LEU A 343 2.58 2.12 4.20
C LEU A 343 3.07 1.45 2.90
N MET A 344 2.16 0.88 2.10
CA MET A 344 2.54 0.27 0.81
C MET A 344 2.98 1.33 -0.21
N ALA A 345 2.36 2.51 -0.22
CA ALA A 345 2.84 3.62 -1.05
C ALA A 345 4.26 4.05 -0.64
N PHE A 346 4.55 4.08 0.66
CA PHE A 346 5.90 4.34 1.17
C PHE A 346 6.90 3.28 0.67
N GLU A 347 6.59 1.99 0.77
CA GLU A 347 7.43 0.90 0.25
C GLU A 347 7.68 0.97 -1.27
N GLN A 348 6.72 1.51 -2.03
CA GLN A 348 6.88 1.69 -3.47
C GLN A 348 7.70 2.93 -3.83
N CYS A 349 7.60 4.00 -3.05
CA CYS A 349 8.36 5.24 -3.26
C CYS A 349 9.80 5.15 -2.76
N TYR A 350 10.07 4.30 -1.77
CA TYR A 350 11.38 4.16 -1.14
C TYR A 350 11.94 2.75 -1.32
N PRO A 351 12.74 2.49 -2.38
CA PRO A 351 13.19 1.13 -2.73
C PRO A 351 13.95 0.38 -1.64
N ASP A 352 14.63 1.11 -0.74
CA ASP A 352 15.55 0.55 0.26
C ASP A 352 14.89 0.23 1.62
N CYS A 353 13.58 0.45 1.80
CA CYS A 353 12.92 0.24 3.11
C CYS A 353 12.38 -1.18 3.33
N GLY A 354 12.52 -2.10 2.36
CA GLY A 354 11.91 -3.43 2.44
C GLY A 354 10.46 -3.46 2.00
N ARG A 355 9.86 -4.66 1.95
CA ARG A 355 8.51 -4.90 1.38
C ARG A 355 7.60 -5.73 2.28
N HIS A 356 7.84 -5.78 3.58
CA HIS A 356 7.12 -6.66 4.51
C HIS A 356 5.62 -6.35 4.59
N ILE A 357 5.22 -5.08 4.44
CA ILE A 357 3.81 -4.69 4.46
C ILE A 357 3.12 -5.15 3.18
N THR A 358 3.65 -4.80 2.01
CA THR A 358 3.10 -5.22 0.70
C THR A 358 3.06 -6.73 0.58
N SER A 359 4.09 -7.42 1.10
CA SER A 359 4.15 -8.89 1.11
C SER A 359 3.08 -9.52 1.99
N TYR A 360 2.89 -8.98 3.20
CA TYR A 360 1.84 -9.43 4.10
C TYR A 360 0.45 -9.22 3.51
N VAL A 361 0.17 -8.02 2.97
CA VAL A 361 -1.12 -7.73 2.34
C VAL A 361 -1.38 -8.67 1.17
N SER A 362 -0.38 -8.93 0.33
CA SER A 362 -0.49 -9.87 -0.79
C SER A 362 -0.78 -11.30 -0.32
N PHE A 363 -0.16 -11.74 0.78
CA PHE A 363 -0.41 -13.05 1.36
C PHE A 363 -1.83 -13.16 1.94
N MET A 364 -2.27 -12.14 2.67
CA MET A 364 -3.61 -12.10 3.28
C MET A 364 -4.72 -12.03 2.23
N ASP A 365 -4.52 -11.27 1.15
CA ASP A 365 -5.41 -11.24 -0.02
C ASP A 365 -5.53 -12.62 -0.68
N GLY A 366 -4.43 -13.36 -0.82
CA GLY A 366 -4.51 -14.74 -1.32
C GLY A 366 -5.28 -15.70 -0.38
N LEU A 367 -5.24 -15.46 0.94
CA LEU A 367 -5.97 -16.26 1.92
C LEU A 367 -7.47 -15.91 1.99
N ILE A 368 -7.84 -14.66 1.75
CA ILE A 368 -9.19 -14.13 1.98
C ILE A 368 -9.85 -13.80 0.65
N ASP A 369 -10.63 -14.74 0.12
CA ASP A 369 -11.37 -14.53 -1.13
C ASP A 369 -12.83 -14.12 -0.86
N SER A 370 -13.40 -14.58 0.26
CA SER A 370 -14.81 -14.40 0.62
C SER A 370 -15.03 -14.17 2.11
N SER A 371 -16.23 -13.73 2.49
CA SER A 371 -16.67 -13.64 3.90
C SER A 371 -16.52 -14.96 4.66
N LYS A 372 -16.64 -16.13 4.01
CA LYS A 372 -16.42 -17.44 4.66
C LYS A 372 -14.98 -17.66 5.12
N ASP A 373 -14.02 -17.09 4.38
CA ASP A 373 -12.61 -17.14 4.76
C ASP A 373 -12.37 -16.27 6.00
N VAL A 374 -12.96 -15.07 6.01
CA VAL A 374 -12.92 -14.15 7.17
C VAL A 374 -13.57 -14.78 8.39
N GLU A 375 -14.79 -15.30 8.26
CA GLU A 375 -15.54 -15.98 9.34
C GLU A 375 -14.66 -17.03 10.02
N HIS A 376 -13.96 -17.85 9.22
CA HIS A 376 -13.06 -18.86 9.77
C HIS A 376 -11.88 -18.26 10.55
N LEU A 377 -11.25 -17.21 10.01
CA LEU A 377 -10.14 -16.53 10.67
C LEU A 377 -10.58 -15.79 11.95
N VAL A 378 -11.80 -15.28 11.99
CA VAL A 378 -12.44 -14.69 13.18
C VAL A 378 -12.67 -15.75 14.26
N VAL A 379 -13.24 -16.90 13.89
CA VAL A 379 -13.41 -18.04 14.83
C VAL A 379 -12.07 -18.55 15.39
N LYS A 380 -10.98 -18.41 14.63
CA LYS A 380 -9.62 -18.76 15.09
C LYS A 380 -8.93 -17.66 15.90
N GLY A 381 -9.54 -16.49 16.06
CA GLY A 381 -8.96 -15.34 16.74
C GLY A 381 -7.74 -14.77 16.00
N ILE A 382 -7.62 -15.05 14.71
CA ILE A 382 -6.57 -14.51 13.83
C ILE A 382 -7.01 -13.13 13.32
N ILE A 383 -8.30 -12.96 13.02
CA ILE A 383 -8.87 -11.65 12.66
C ILE A 383 -9.89 -11.24 13.71
N SER A 384 -9.90 -9.96 14.03
CA SER A 384 -10.96 -9.27 14.75
C SER A 384 -11.30 -8.00 13.99
N HIS A 385 -12.55 -7.55 13.96
CA HIS A 385 -12.91 -6.36 13.19
C HIS A 385 -14.09 -5.56 13.75
N HIS A 386 -14.18 -4.31 13.27
CA HIS A 386 -15.23 -3.34 13.59
C HIS A 386 -15.86 -2.73 12.34
N LEU A 387 -15.90 -3.47 11.22
CA LEU A 387 -16.41 -2.97 9.93
C LEU A 387 -17.90 -3.20 9.69
N GLY A 388 -18.54 -4.02 10.52
CA GLY A 388 -19.97 -4.32 10.45
C GLY A 388 -20.27 -5.73 9.92
N SER A 389 -19.48 -6.22 8.94
CA SER A 389 -19.63 -7.59 8.43
C SER A 389 -18.30 -8.22 7.99
N ASP A 390 -18.27 -9.54 7.94
CA ASP A 390 -17.13 -10.31 7.39
C ASP A 390 -16.94 -10.04 5.88
N GLU A 391 -18.00 -9.65 5.16
CA GLU A 391 -17.95 -9.27 3.76
C GLU A 391 -17.21 -7.95 3.54
N ASP A 392 -17.39 -6.99 4.45
CA ASP A 392 -16.68 -5.71 4.40
C ASP A 392 -15.16 -5.91 4.60
N VAL A 393 -14.77 -6.87 5.45
CA VAL A 393 -13.37 -7.25 5.64
C VAL A 393 -12.78 -7.88 4.39
N ALA A 394 -13.47 -8.86 3.79
CA ALA A 394 -13.02 -9.50 2.55
C ALA A 394 -12.87 -8.47 1.44
N THR A 395 -13.87 -7.60 1.29
CA THR A 395 -13.85 -6.49 0.32
C THR A 395 -12.71 -5.52 0.59
N LEU A 396 -12.42 -5.17 1.84
CA LEU A 396 -11.32 -4.27 2.19
C LEU A 396 -9.98 -4.86 1.74
N ILE A 397 -9.69 -6.11 2.13
CA ILE A 397 -8.41 -6.78 1.85
C ILE A 397 -8.22 -6.95 0.34
N ASN A 398 -9.23 -7.47 -0.37
CA ASN A 398 -9.18 -7.67 -1.82
C ASN A 398 -8.97 -6.36 -2.61
N ASN A 399 -9.45 -5.24 -2.05
CA ASN A 399 -9.26 -3.94 -2.65
C ASN A 399 -7.92 -3.27 -2.29
N LEU A 400 -7.10 -3.84 -1.40
CA LEU A 400 -5.75 -3.30 -1.11
C LEU A 400 -4.73 -3.70 -2.18
N ARG A 401 -4.90 -4.86 -2.84
CA ARG A 401 -3.94 -5.39 -3.83
C ARG A 401 -4.06 -4.75 -5.22
N LYS A 402 -5.10 -3.96 -5.51
CA LYS A 402 -5.33 -3.44 -6.88
C LYS A 402 -4.09 -2.71 -7.40
N GLU A 403 -3.49 -3.26 -8.46
CA GLU A 403 -2.35 -2.73 -9.23
C GLU A 403 -1.05 -2.43 -8.47
N MET A 404 -0.84 -3.04 -7.28
CA MET A 404 0.45 -2.95 -6.58
C MET A 404 1.51 -3.90 -7.16
N THR A 405 2.78 -3.58 -6.93
CA THR A 405 3.94 -4.31 -7.50
C THR A 405 3.94 -5.80 -7.13
N PHE A 406 4.21 -6.66 -8.11
CA PHE A 406 4.19 -8.13 -7.99
C PHE A 406 5.43 -8.72 -7.29
N TYR A 407 5.98 -8.02 -6.31
CA TYR A 407 7.17 -8.47 -5.59
C TYR A 407 6.89 -8.64 -4.11
N THR A 408 7.23 -9.83 -3.60
CA THR A 408 7.20 -10.16 -2.18
C THR A 408 8.61 -10.30 -1.62
N ASN A 409 8.77 -10.07 -0.33
CA ASN A 409 9.99 -10.41 0.38
C ASN A 409 10.22 -11.92 0.39
N LYS A 410 11.46 -12.30 0.68
CA LYS A 410 11.90 -13.69 0.63
C LYS A 410 11.10 -14.58 1.58
N ASN A 411 10.93 -14.14 2.83
CA ASN A 411 10.24 -14.90 3.87
C ASN A 411 8.79 -15.26 3.48
N MET A 412 8.01 -14.27 3.00
CA MET A 412 6.63 -14.52 2.60
C MET A 412 6.55 -15.39 1.34
N SER A 413 7.50 -15.24 0.41
CA SER A 413 7.61 -16.11 -0.76
C SER A 413 7.86 -17.57 -0.35
N ASP A 414 8.81 -17.80 0.55
CA ASP A 414 9.17 -19.14 1.02
C ASP A 414 7.98 -19.82 1.73
N ILE A 415 7.27 -19.08 2.60
CA ILE A 415 6.05 -19.57 3.26
C ILE A 415 4.97 -19.93 2.23
N SER A 416 4.76 -19.06 1.23
CA SER A 416 3.76 -19.27 0.18
C SER A 416 4.06 -20.50 -0.66
N GLU A 417 5.33 -20.72 -1.02
CA GLU A 417 5.79 -21.89 -1.75
C GLU A 417 5.62 -23.18 -0.94
N GLU A 418 6.02 -23.17 0.33
CA GLU A 418 5.88 -24.33 1.21
C GLU A 418 4.41 -24.72 1.41
N LEU A 419 3.55 -23.73 1.65
CA LEU A 419 2.11 -23.91 1.80
C LEU A 419 1.50 -24.52 0.54
N ASN A 420 1.82 -23.98 -0.63
CA ASN A 420 1.33 -24.49 -1.92
C ASN A 420 1.85 -25.90 -2.24
N LYS A 421 3.11 -26.20 -1.90
CA LYS A 421 3.69 -27.54 -2.04
C LYS A 421 2.93 -28.54 -1.16
N HIS A 422 2.65 -28.19 0.09
CA HIS A 422 1.90 -29.04 1.01
C HIS A 422 0.47 -29.27 0.53
N TYR A 423 -0.22 -28.22 0.09
CA TYR A 423 -1.55 -28.31 -0.50
C TYR A 423 -1.58 -29.27 -1.71
N LYS A 424 -0.64 -29.12 -2.65
CA LYS A 424 -0.53 -30.01 -3.83
C LYS A 424 -0.26 -31.45 -3.43
N GLN A 425 0.59 -31.69 -2.42
CA GLN A 425 0.86 -33.03 -1.91
C GLN A 425 -0.40 -33.66 -1.31
N LYS A 426 -1.13 -32.93 -0.46
CA LYS A 426 -2.39 -33.40 0.14
C LYS A 426 -3.45 -33.71 -0.91
N LEU A 427 -3.61 -32.85 -1.91
CA LEU A 427 -4.54 -33.07 -3.00
C LEU A 427 -4.18 -34.32 -3.83
N ARG A 428 -2.89 -34.52 -4.12
CA ARG A 428 -2.40 -35.74 -4.78
C ARG A 428 -2.69 -36.99 -3.95
N THR A 429 -2.42 -36.97 -2.64
CA THR A 429 -2.74 -38.11 -1.76
C THR A 429 -4.25 -38.38 -1.71
N TRP A 430 -5.07 -37.33 -1.63
CA TRP A 430 -6.51 -37.51 -1.56
C TRP A 430 -7.08 -38.08 -2.86
N THR A 431 -6.63 -37.56 -4.01
CA THR A 431 -7.01 -38.07 -5.33
C THR A 431 -6.52 -39.49 -5.60
N THR A 432 -5.33 -39.89 -5.12
CA THR A 432 -4.87 -41.28 -5.23
C THR A 432 -5.68 -42.23 -4.35
N THR A 433 -6.02 -41.83 -3.11
CA THR A 433 -6.90 -42.62 -2.23
C THR A 433 -8.29 -42.79 -2.84
N LEU A 434 -8.90 -41.72 -3.35
CA LEU A 434 -10.20 -41.77 -4.02
C LEU A 434 -10.20 -42.70 -5.22
N LYS A 435 -9.17 -42.58 -6.09
CA LYS A 435 -9.00 -43.47 -7.23
C LYS A 435 -8.86 -44.93 -6.80
N ARG A 436 -8.04 -45.19 -5.77
CA ARG A 436 -7.76 -46.55 -5.30
C ARG A 436 -8.98 -47.19 -4.61
N GLU A 437 -9.71 -46.47 -3.80
CA GLU A 437 -10.72 -47.06 -2.91
C GLU A 437 -12.13 -47.05 -3.50
N TYR A 438 -12.44 -46.08 -4.36
CA TYR A 438 -13.78 -45.93 -4.96
C TYR A 438 -13.80 -46.23 -6.46
N LEU A 439 -12.77 -45.82 -7.21
CA LEU A 439 -12.78 -45.94 -8.68
C LEU A 439 -12.14 -47.23 -9.21
N LYS A 440 -11.44 -48.01 -8.38
CA LYS A 440 -10.87 -49.30 -8.80
C LYS A 440 -11.86 -50.47 -8.72
N ASP A 441 -12.92 -50.33 -7.93
CA ASP A 441 -13.92 -51.37 -7.74
C ASP A 441 -15.19 -51.00 -8.53
N PRO A 442 -15.44 -51.64 -9.69
CA PRO A 442 -16.60 -51.35 -10.52
C PRO A 442 -17.91 -51.45 -9.75
N TRP A 443 -17.99 -52.33 -8.75
CA TRP A 443 -19.19 -52.53 -7.93
C TRP A 443 -19.51 -51.33 -7.06
N LYS A 444 -18.49 -50.60 -6.55
CA LYS A 444 -18.72 -49.36 -5.79
C LYS A 444 -19.25 -48.24 -6.66
N ILE A 445 -18.80 -48.16 -7.92
CA ILE A 445 -19.31 -47.20 -8.90
C ILE A 445 -20.78 -47.54 -9.21
N ILE A 446 -21.09 -48.80 -9.52
CA ILE A 446 -22.46 -49.26 -9.78
C ILE A 446 -23.35 -48.98 -8.57
N SER A 447 -22.90 -49.28 -7.35
CA SER A 447 -23.65 -49.03 -6.12
C SER A 447 -23.95 -47.54 -5.91
N LEU A 448 -23.00 -46.65 -6.23
CA LEU A 448 -23.20 -45.20 -6.12
C LEU A 448 -24.25 -44.71 -7.14
N VAL A 449 -24.20 -45.23 -8.37
CA VAL A 449 -25.17 -44.89 -9.43
C VAL A 449 -26.58 -45.39 -9.07
N VAL A 450 -26.69 -46.62 -8.59
CA VAL A 450 -27.98 -47.20 -8.15
C VAL A 450 -28.55 -46.41 -6.98
N ALA A 451 -27.74 -46.04 -5.98
CA ALA A 451 -28.18 -45.22 -4.87
C ALA A 451 -28.69 -43.84 -5.33
N GLY A 452 -27.98 -43.19 -6.27
CA GLY A 452 -28.41 -41.93 -6.87
C GLY A 452 -29.75 -42.04 -7.62
N LEU A 453 -29.93 -43.11 -8.41
CA LEU A 453 -31.19 -43.39 -9.11
C LEU A 453 -32.35 -43.63 -8.14
N LEU A 454 -32.13 -44.37 -7.06
CA LEU A 454 -33.14 -44.60 -6.02
C LEU A 454 -33.56 -43.30 -5.32
N ILE A 455 -32.61 -42.41 -5.02
CA ILE A 455 -32.90 -41.08 -4.45
C ILE A 455 -33.72 -40.23 -5.43
N LEU A 456 -33.36 -40.25 -6.72
CA LEU A 456 -34.11 -39.54 -7.75
C LEU A 456 -35.54 -40.07 -7.88
N LEU A 457 -35.71 -41.40 -7.92
CA LEU A 457 -37.01 -42.05 -8.02
C LEU A 457 -37.89 -41.75 -6.81
N THR A 458 -37.32 -41.78 -5.60
CA THR A 458 -38.04 -41.43 -4.37
C THR A 458 -38.45 -39.95 -4.34
N ALA A 459 -37.61 -39.03 -4.83
CA ALA A 459 -37.97 -37.62 -4.99
C ALA A 459 -39.13 -37.42 -5.98
N VAL A 460 -39.09 -38.12 -7.13
CA VAL A 460 -40.17 -38.10 -8.13
C VAL A 460 -41.46 -38.67 -7.54
N GLN A 461 -41.39 -39.81 -6.84
CA GLN A 461 -42.53 -40.42 -6.17
C GLN A 461 -43.15 -39.49 -5.12
N ALA A 462 -42.33 -38.80 -4.33
CA ALA A 462 -42.79 -37.82 -3.35
C ALA A 462 -43.47 -36.62 -4.04
N ALA A 463 -42.92 -36.12 -5.14
CA ALA A 463 -43.53 -35.03 -5.92
C ALA A 463 -44.89 -35.41 -6.50
N TYR A 464 -45.02 -36.60 -7.10
CA TYR A 464 -46.30 -37.12 -7.59
C TYR A 464 -47.32 -37.30 -6.46
N SER A 465 -46.89 -37.83 -5.31
CA SER A 465 -47.77 -38.02 -4.15
C SER A 465 -48.30 -36.69 -3.60
N MET A 466 -47.45 -35.66 -3.54
CA MET A 466 -47.84 -34.30 -3.16
C MET A 466 -48.82 -33.68 -4.17
N LEU A 467 -48.54 -33.79 -5.47
CA LEU A 467 -49.45 -33.31 -6.52
C LEU A 467 -50.82 -33.98 -6.46
N TYR A 468 -50.86 -35.29 -6.25
CA TYR A 468 -52.10 -36.04 -6.09
C TYR A 468 -52.90 -35.58 -4.86
N GLN A 469 -52.25 -35.35 -3.72
CA GLN A 469 -52.91 -34.81 -2.53
C GLN A 469 -53.43 -33.38 -2.75
N ILE A 470 -52.69 -32.53 -3.46
CA ILE A 470 -53.14 -31.18 -3.82
C ILE A 470 -54.36 -31.24 -4.74
N GLN A 471 -54.39 -32.15 -5.72
CA GLN A 471 -55.55 -32.35 -6.60
C GLN A 471 -56.78 -32.85 -5.83
N GLN A 472 -56.61 -33.81 -4.92
CA GLN A 472 -57.67 -34.26 -4.02
C GLN A 472 -58.23 -33.09 -3.20
N LEU A 473 -57.36 -32.33 -2.52
CA LEU A 473 -57.77 -31.16 -1.72
C LEU A 473 -58.44 -30.07 -2.58
N ALA A 474 -57.95 -29.81 -3.79
CA ALA A 474 -58.58 -28.88 -4.72
C ALA A 474 -59.98 -29.35 -5.18
N GLY A 475 -60.15 -30.66 -5.38
CA GLY A 475 -61.46 -31.27 -5.67
C GLY A 475 -62.44 -31.20 -4.49
N TYR A 476 -61.94 -31.18 -3.25
CA TYR A 476 -62.77 -30.97 -2.05
C TYR A 476 -63.11 -29.48 -1.78
N ILE A 477 -62.31 -28.52 -2.29
CA ILE A 477 -62.53 -27.09 -2.09
C ILE A 477 -63.42 -26.46 -3.19
N LEU A 478 -63.56 -27.11 -4.35
CA LEU A 478 -64.48 -26.70 -5.43
C LEU A 478 -65.58 -27.75 -5.71
N PRO A 479 -66.62 -27.88 -4.85
CA PRO A 479 -67.84 -28.56 -5.24
C PRO A 479 -69.01 -27.59 -5.30
N PHE A 480 -68.97 -26.49 -6.08
CA PHE A 480 -70.19 -25.78 -6.46
C PHE A 480 -70.01 -24.94 -7.73
N GLY A 481 -70.84 -25.24 -8.74
CA GLY A 481 -71.09 -24.36 -9.87
C GLY A 481 -71.07 -25.07 -11.22
N PHE A 482 -72.13 -25.82 -11.53
CA PHE A 482 -73.08 -25.51 -12.62
C PHE A 482 -73.97 -26.73 -12.91
N LEU A 483 -75.15 -26.75 -12.30
CA LEU A 483 -76.37 -27.28 -12.91
C LEU A 483 -76.97 -26.12 -13.71
N GLY A 484 -77.33 -26.32 -14.98
CA GLY A 484 -77.96 -25.23 -15.74
C GLY A 484 -78.22 -25.44 -17.24
N VAL A 485 -79.16 -26.36 -17.54
CA VAL A 485 -80.26 -26.15 -18.52
C VAL A 485 -79.96 -26.08 -20.04
N PHE A 486 -80.67 -26.98 -20.75
CA PHE A 486 -80.92 -27.21 -22.20
C PHE A 486 -79.85 -27.88 -23.06
#